data_AF-A0A538TB31-F1
#
_entry.id   AF-A0A538TB31-F1
#
_cell.length_a   1.000
_cell.length_b   1.000
_cell.length_c   1.000
_cell.angle_alpha   90.00
_cell.angle_beta   90.00
_cell.angle_gamma   90.00
#
_symmetry.space_group_name_H-M   'P 1'
#
loop_
_entity.id
_entity.type
_entity.pdbx_description
1 polymer ?
#
loop_
_entity_poly.entity_id
_entity_poly.type
_entity_poly.pdbx_seq_one_letter_code
_entity_poly.pdbx_strand_id
1 'polypeptide(L)'
;MSRSALPNRRWIAVAVVLGTLAGTFARAATAPPKPTNLSYLYDAFDNSFPRPVARQLDPARWVRKIGHNPREAANVDENDQVRLPSTWWQPRVGFVPVTAEQMLAGPGPGHGPAPGRWQVTKAKTQGVTPGFFVKDASGKTFILKFDPPDHPEMASSADVIVSHLFWAAGYNVPDNAIVTFRAESLDVAPNASVTDASGRKQPMSREDLTRILGRVRPQPDGSYRAMSSRLLGGKNLGPFLYEGRRRDDPEDLIPHECRRELRGMWPMAAWLNHSDVRCANTLDMWVTEGGRSFVRHHLIDFGACIGSGSTAAHDYATGTEYYMDYSVATEQAVTLGLKSFAWESAVDPKLPTVGFIDADHFDPKTWRPDYPNPAFDERTDRDVRWGARIVTGFSDDMIRAAVGAGMLSDPRAADYLTGVLIQRRDLIAHAWSTAASVAVTPYHP
;
A
#
# COMPACT_ATOMS: atom_id res chain seq x y z
N MET A 1 -23.64 -78.58 -48.72
CA MET A 1 -22.46 -77.79 -49.14
C MET A 1 -21.37 -77.99 -48.09
N SER A 2 -20.28 -78.64 -48.49
CA SER A 2 -19.21 -79.15 -47.62
C SER A 2 -18.13 -78.09 -47.36
N ARG A 3 -17.50 -78.17 -46.18
CA ARG A 3 -16.35 -77.36 -45.72
C ARG A 3 -15.08 -77.65 -46.53
N SER A 4 -14.20 -76.64 -46.72
CA SER A 4 -12.81 -76.65 -46.21
C SER A 4 -11.96 -75.43 -46.65
N ALA A 5 -11.09 -75.02 -45.70
CA ALA A 5 -9.74 -74.45 -45.80
C ALA A 5 -9.45 -73.05 -46.39
N LEU A 6 -8.81 -72.22 -45.54
CA LEU A 6 -8.11 -70.95 -45.82
C LEU A 6 -6.90 -71.11 -46.76
N PRO A 7 -6.40 -70.00 -47.35
CA PRO A 7 -5.03 -69.60 -46.99
C PRO A 7 -4.75 -68.08 -46.89
N ASN A 8 -3.79 -67.78 -46.02
CA ASN A 8 -2.90 -66.63 -45.89
C ASN A 8 -2.76 -65.66 -47.10
N ARG A 9 -2.72 -64.33 -46.82
CA ARG A 9 -1.55 -63.47 -47.14
C ARG A 9 -1.69 -61.98 -46.71
N ARG A 10 -0.67 -61.56 -45.93
CA ARG A 10 0.10 -60.30 -45.98
C ARG A 10 -0.53 -58.99 -45.48
N TRP A 11 -0.17 -58.67 -44.25
CA TRP A 11 -0.17 -57.33 -43.65
C TRP A 11 0.92 -56.46 -44.31
N ILE A 12 0.54 -55.29 -44.82
CA ILE A 12 1.48 -54.22 -45.18
C ILE A 12 1.55 -53.31 -43.95
N ALA A 13 2.69 -53.34 -43.25
CA ALA A 13 2.99 -52.40 -42.18
C ALA A 13 3.42 -51.07 -42.81
N VAL A 14 2.60 -50.03 -42.67
CA VAL A 14 3.01 -48.65 -42.93
C VAL A 14 3.68 -48.14 -41.65
N ALA A 15 5.01 -48.08 -41.65
CA ALA A 15 5.78 -47.45 -40.59
C ALA A 15 5.61 -45.93 -40.68
N VAL A 16 4.70 -45.38 -39.88
CA VAL A 16 4.66 -43.94 -39.59
C VAL A 16 5.82 -43.65 -38.63
N VAL A 17 6.87 -43.03 -39.14
CA VAL A 17 7.93 -42.45 -38.30
C VAL A 17 7.33 -41.23 -37.60
N LEU A 18 6.77 -41.45 -36.41
CA LEU A 18 6.48 -40.39 -35.45
C LEU A 18 7.83 -39.92 -34.90
N GLY A 19 8.42 -38.91 -35.56
CA GLY A 19 9.50 -38.13 -34.97
C GLY A 19 8.96 -37.44 -33.72
N THR A 20 9.26 -38.00 -32.55
CA THR A 20 9.08 -37.34 -31.26
C THR A 20 10.05 -36.16 -31.20
N LEU A 21 9.62 -35.01 -31.73
CA LEU A 21 10.14 -33.72 -31.30
C LEU A 21 9.67 -33.52 -29.85
N ALA A 22 10.41 -34.08 -28.90
CA ALA A 22 10.41 -33.63 -27.52
C ALA A 22 11.04 -32.22 -27.49
N GLY A 23 10.31 -31.26 -28.06
CA GLY A 23 10.57 -29.85 -27.83
C GLY A 23 10.23 -29.58 -26.39
N THR A 24 11.25 -29.49 -25.54
CA THR A 24 11.15 -28.71 -24.31
C THR A 24 10.78 -27.29 -24.75
N PHE A 25 9.49 -26.97 -24.72
CA PHE A 25 9.04 -25.59 -24.73
C PHE A 25 9.50 -24.97 -23.42
N ALA A 26 10.78 -24.60 -23.35
CA ALA A 26 11.22 -23.56 -22.43
C ALA A 26 10.37 -22.34 -22.78
N ARG A 27 9.34 -22.06 -21.96
CA ARG A 27 8.50 -20.88 -22.09
C ARG A 27 9.47 -19.70 -22.21
N ALA A 28 9.47 -19.03 -23.37
CA ALA A 28 10.35 -17.91 -23.61
C ALA A 28 10.26 -16.95 -22.42
N ALA A 29 11.39 -16.61 -21.81
CA ALA A 29 11.43 -15.72 -20.67
C ALA A 29 10.74 -14.42 -21.09
N THR A 30 9.59 -14.12 -20.46
CA THR A 30 8.87 -12.87 -20.70
C THR A 30 9.80 -11.73 -20.35
N ALA A 31 10.01 -10.82 -21.29
CA ALA A 31 10.81 -9.63 -21.02
C ALA A 31 10.10 -8.82 -19.91
N PRO A 32 10.85 -8.23 -18.96
CA PRO A 32 10.24 -7.40 -17.94
C PRO A 32 9.54 -6.21 -18.59
N PRO A 33 8.36 -5.79 -18.09
CA PRO A 33 7.73 -4.55 -18.49
C PRO A 33 8.68 -3.34 -18.37
N LYS A 34 8.35 -2.27 -19.08
CA LYS A 34 9.10 -1.02 -19.06
C LYS A 34 8.81 -0.26 -17.77
N PRO A 35 9.81 0.29 -17.06
CA PRO A 35 9.55 1.12 -15.90
C PRO A 35 8.64 2.30 -16.23
N THR A 36 7.68 2.56 -15.34
CA THR A 36 6.76 3.68 -15.40
C THR A 36 7.30 4.81 -14.53
N ASN A 37 7.32 6.02 -15.05
CA ASN A 37 7.54 7.22 -14.25
C ASN A 37 6.25 8.04 -14.25
N LEU A 38 5.72 8.29 -13.07
CA LEU A 38 4.52 9.09 -12.88
C LEU A 38 4.89 10.48 -12.36
N SER A 39 4.31 11.53 -12.95
CA SER A 39 4.39 12.87 -12.38
C SER A 39 3.37 13.00 -11.25
N TYR A 40 3.84 13.35 -10.05
CA TYR A 40 2.98 13.52 -8.87
C TYR A 40 1.95 14.64 -9.08
N LEU A 41 2.37 15.73 -9.72
CA LEU A 41 1.50 16.86 -10.04
C LEU A 41 0.43 16.48 -11.05
N TYR A 42 0.79 15.65 -12.04
CA TYR A 42 -0.18 15.18 -13.03
C TYR A 42 -1.21 14.25 -12.39
N ASP A 43 -0.78 13.29 -11.55
CA ASP A 43 -1.67 12.35 -10.85
C ASP A 43 -2.68 13.10 -9.97
N ALA A 44 -2.21 14.05 -9.15
CA ALA A 44 -3.09 14.88 -8.34
C ALA A 44 -4.02 15.75 -9.19
N PHE A 45 -3.50 16.38 -10.26
CA PHE A 45 -4.31 17.21 -11.14
C PHE A 45 -5.41 16.41 -11.83
N ASP A 46 -5.05 15.29 -12.48
CA ASP A 46 -5.97 14.46 -13.25
C ASP A 46 -7.11 13.91 -12.37
N ASN A 47 -6.75 13.42 -11.18
CA ASN A 47 -7.70 12.85 -10.25
C ASN A 47 -8.55 13.89 -9.49
N SER A 48 -8.13 15.16 -9.47
CA SER A 48 -8.88 16.24 -8.82
C SER A 48 -9.76 17.05 -9.78
N PHE A 49 -9.40 17.12 -11.06
CA PHE A 49 -10.07 18.00 -12.04
C PHE A 49 -10.72 17.24 -13.21
N PRO A 50 -9.98 16.78 -14.26
CA PRO A 50 -10.59 16.22 -15.45
C PRO A 50 -11.32 14.91 -15.17
N ARG A 51 -10.77 14.00 -14.35
CA ARG A 51 -11.40 12.69 -14.11
C ARG A 51 -12.73 12.83 -13.38
N PRO A 52 -12.86 13.55 -12.24
CA PRO A 52 -14.15 13.72 -11.57
C PRO A 52 -15.23 14.33 -12.48
N VAL A 53 -14.87 15.34 -13.29
CA VAL A 53 -15.79 15.97 -14.25
C VAL A 53 -16.22 14.97 -15.33
N ALA A 54 -15.27 14.29 -15.98
CA ALA A 54 -15.59 13.27 -16.98
C ALA A 54 -16.49 12.16 -16.41
N ARG A 55 -16.21 11.74 -15.17
CA ARG A 55 -16.97 10.73 -14.44
C ARG A 55 -18.39 11.17 -14.08
N GLN A 56 -18.65 12.47 -13.91
CA GLN A 56 -19.99 13.01 -13.72
C GLN A 56 -20.75 13.15 -15.05
N LEU A 57 -20.04 13.22 -16.17
CA LEU A 57 -20.63 13.33 -17.51
C LEU A 57 -20.80 11.97 -18.21
N ASP A 58 -20.31 10.86 -17.64
CA ASP A 58 -20.44 9.50 -18.20
C ASP A 58 -21.91 9.00 -18.15
N PRO A 59 -22.61 8.89 -19.29
CA PRO A 59 -24.00 8.44 -19.33
C PRO A 59 -24.14 6.97 -18.89
N ALA A 60 -23.16 6.13 -19.18
CA ALA A 60 -23.20 4.72 -18.81
C ALA A 60 -23.15 4.56 -17.28
N ARG A 61 -22.39 5.42 -16.59
CA ARG A 61 -22.41 5.48 -15.12
C ARG A 61 -23.78 5.87 -14.58
N TRP A 62 -24.44 6.87 -15.17
CA TRP A 62 -25.79 7.28 -14.76
C TRP A 62 -26.82 6.17 -14.97
N VAL A 63 -26.77 5.48 -16.12
CA VAL A 63 -27.64 4.32 -16.37
C VAL A 63 -27.43 3.24 -15.30
N ARG A 64 -26.18 2.89 -14.97
CA ARG A 64 -25.87 1.93 -13.90
C ARG A 64 -26.39 2.38 -12.54
N LYS A 65 -26.20 3.66 -12.20
CA LYS A 65 -26.63 4.23 -10.92
C LYS A 65 -28.16 4.23 -10.78
N ILE A 66 -28.89 4.66 -11.80
CA ILE A 66 -30.36 4.69 -11.82
C ILE A 66 -30.93 3.26 -11.80
N GLY A 67 -30.30 2.34 -12.54
CA GLY A 67 -30.70 0.94 -12.57
C GLY A 67 -30.25 0.10 -11.36
N HIS A 68 -29.62 0.71 -10.34
CA HIS A 68 -29.06 0.01 -9.18
C HIS A 68 -28.16 -1.18 -9.55
N ASN A 69 -27.43 -1.07 -10.66
CA ASN A 69 -26.56 -2.12 -11.20
C ASN A 69 -25.12 -1.61 -11.31
N PRO A 70 -24.40 -1.48 -10.18
CA PRO A 70 -23.02 -1.00 -10.18
C PRO A 70 -22.11 -1.99 -10.92
N ARG A 71 -20.97 -1.50 -11.41
CA ARG A 71 -19.95 -2.36 -12.02
C ARG A 71 -19.23 -3.12 -10.90
N GLU A 72 -19.50 -4.41 -10.75
CA GLU A 72 -18.84 -5.27 -9.75
C GLU A 72 -17.37 -5.55 -10.09
N ALA A 73 -16.61 -6.01 -9.08
CA ALA A 73 -15.22 -6.42 -9.26
C ALA A 73 -15.13 -7.62 -10.23
N ALA A 74 -14.14 -7.60 -11.12
CA ALA A 74 -14.03 -8.57 -12.20
C ALA A 74 -13.17 -9.80 -11.85
N ASN A 75 -12.47 -9.77 -10.72
CA ASN A 75 -11.48 -10.79 -10.33
C ASN A 75 -11.93 -11.65 -9.14
N VAL A 76 -13.23 -11.87 -9.00
CA VAL A 76 -13.81 -12.66 -7.90
C VAL A 76 -14.27 -14.06 -8.31
N ASP A 77 -14.19 -15.00 -7.39
CA ASP A 77 -14.71 -16.37 -7.50
C ASP A 77 -16.23 -16.45 -7.25
N GLU A 78 -16.79 -17.66 -7.30
CA GLU A 78 -18.21 -17.92 -7.03
C GLU A 78 -18.63 -17.59 -5.59
N ASN A 79 -17.68 -17.47 -4.66
CA ASN A 79 -17.90 -17.10 -3.26
C ASN A 79 -17.65 -15.61 -3.01
N ASP A 80 -17.56 -14.82 -4.09
CA ASP A 80 -17.27 -13.40 -4.06
C ASP A 80 -15.94 -13.08 -3.35
N GLN A 81 -14.92 -13.94 -3.52
CA GLN A 81 -13.56 -13.75 -3.01
C GLN A 81 -12.56 -13.48 -4.12
N VAL A 82 -11.44 -12.81 -3.82
CA VAL A 82 -10.35 -12.62 -4.78
C VAL A 82 -9.87 -13.97 -5.32
N ARG A 83 -9.87 -14.14 -6.65
CA ARG A 83 -9.31 -15.34 -7.29
C ARG A 83 -7.81 -15.42 -7.07
N LEU A 84 -7.32 -16.58 -6.65
CA LEU A 84 -5.89 -16.86 -6.48
C LEU A 84 -5.33 -17.77 -7.58
N PRO A 85 -4.00 -17.76 -7.79
CA PRO A 85 -3.00 -16.90 -7.13
C PRO A 85 -3.10 -15.43 -7.56
N SER A 86 -2.90 -14.49 -6.62
CA SER A 86 -2.87 -13.05 -6.89
C SER A 86 -1.50 -12.44 -6.56
N THR A 87 -0.99 -11.60 -7.47
CA THR A 87 0.25 -10.83 -7.28
C THR A 87 0.04 -9.53 -6.50
N TRP A 88 -1.21 -9.20 -6.18
CA TRP A 88 -1.63 -7.97 -5.50
C TRP A 88 -1.90 -8.18 -4.02
N TRP A 89 -2.44 -9.35 -3.68
CA TRP A 89 -2.99 -9.64 -2.36
C TRP A 89 -3.01 -11.15 -2.08
N GLN A 90 -2.89 -11.53 -0.81
CA GLN A 90 -2.96 -12.92 -0.34
C GLN A 90 -3.84 -13.01 0.92
N PRO A 91 -4.63 -14.07 1.11
CA PRO A 91 -5.52 -14.21 2.25
C PRO A 91 -4.74 -14.30 3.57
N ARG A 92 -5.06 -13.39 4.48
CA ARG A 92 -4.51 -13.29 5.84
C ARG A 92 -5.66 -12.96 6.81
N VAL A 93 -5.55 -11.88 7.60
CA VAL A 93 -6.59 -11.48 8.57
C VAL A 93 -7.97 -11.40 7.90
N GLY A 94 -8.99 -11.89 8.60
CA GLY A 94 -10.35 -12.01 8.09
C GLY A 94 -10.61 -13.29 7.27
N PHE A 95 -9.58 -13.96 6.76
CA PHE A 95 -9.70 -15.17 5.94
C PHE A 95 -9.06 -16.41 6.56
N VAL A 96 -7.92 -16.23 7.23
CA VAL A 96 -7.20 -17.28 7.95
C VAL A 96 -6.70 -16.72 9.30
N PRO A 97 -6.46 -17.58 10.31
CA PRO A 97 -5.86 -17.13 11.57
C PRO A 97 -4.47 -16.52 11.34
N VAL A 98 -4.22 -15.37 11.95
CA VAL A 98 -2.92 -14.68 11.95
C VAL A 98 -2.65 -14.20 13.38
N THR A 99 -1.49 -14.52 13.93
CA THR A 99 -1.07 -14.02 15.26
C THR A 99 -0.37 -12.67 15.14
N ALA A 100 -0.25 -11.95 16.25
CA ALA A 100 0.52 -10.70 16.31
C ALA A 100 2.00 -10.93 15.92
N GLU A 101 2.59 -12.04 16.34
CA GLU A 101 3.98 -12.40 16.00
C GLU A 101 4.13 -12.65 14.49
N GLN A 102 3.17 -13.34 13.88
CA GLN A 102 3.16 -13.55 12.42
C GLN A 102 3.03 -12.23 11.66
N MET A 103 2.18 -11.32 12.14
CA MET A 103 2.04 -9.98 11.57
C MET A 103 3.35 -9.17 11.64
N LEU A 104 4.04 -9.20 12.79
CA LEU A 104 5.29 -8.47 12.97
C LEU A 104 6.44 -9.06 12.14
N ALA A 105 6.53 -10.40 12.01
CA ALA A 105 7.55 -11.06 11.20
C ALA A 105 7.24 -11.06 9.69
N GLY A 106 6.01 -10.73 9.32
CA GLY A 106 5.47 -10.91 7.99
C GLY A 106 6.14 -10.10 6.87
N PRO A 107 6.27 -8.78 6.99
CA PRO A 107 6.98 -7.95 6.01
C PRO A 107 8.44 -8.33 5.82
N GLY A 108 9.07 -8.87 6.87
CA GLY A 108 10.47 -9.21 6.94
C GLY A 108 10.96 -9.23 8.39
N PRO A 109 12.28 -9.37 8.60
CA PRO A 109 12.85 -9.56 9.93
C PRO A 109 12.82 -8.33 10.85
N GLY A 110 12.38 -7.14 10.39
CA GLY A 110 12.02 -6.01 11.26
C GLY A 110 13.17 -5.36 12.06
N HIS A 111 14.44 -5.71 11.77
CA HIS A 111 15.60 -5.24 12.54
C HIS A 111 16.35 -4.07 11.88
N GLY A 112 15.91 -3.56 10.73
CA GLY A 112 16.60 -2.52 9.98
C GLY A 112 17.98 -2.93 9.43
N PRO A 113 18.90 -1.98 9.17
CA PRO A 113 20.28 -2.26 8.76
C PRO A 113 21.07 -3.02 9.84
N ALA A 114 21.99 -3.90 9.44
CA ALA A 114 22.87 -4.59 10.38
C ALA A 114 23.71 -3.59 11.23
N PRO A 115 24.03 -3.91 12.51
CA PRO A 115 24.86 -3.06 13.35
C PRO A 115 26.21 -2.73 12.71
N GLY A 116 26.71 -1.52 12.94
CA GLY A 116 28.00 -1.06 12.41
C GLY A 116 27.88 0.29 11.70
N ARG A 117 28.85 0.57 10.82
CA ARG A 117 28.86 1.80 10.01
C ARG A 117 28.11 1.55 8.71
N TRP A 118 27.24 2.48 8.33
CA TRP A 118 26.43 2.40 7.11
C TRP A 118 26.94 3.35 6.05
N GLN A 119 26.98 2.86 4.81
CA GLN A 119 27.44 3.64 3.66
C GLN A 119 26.24 4.37 3.05
N VAL A 120 26.19 5.70 3.18
CA VAL A 120 25.22 6.56 2.51
C VAL A 120 25.55 6.60 1.02
N THR A 121 24.67 6.06 0.18
CA THR A 121 24.88 5.97 -1.27
C THR A 121 24.09 7.01 -2.06
N LYS A 122 23.03 7.56 -1.47
CA LYS A 122 22.21 8.59 -2.13
C LYS A 122 21.45 9.41 -1.09
N ALA A 123 21.42 10.73 -1.25
CA ALA A 123 20.47 11.58 -0.54
C ALA A 123 19.08 11.48 -1.19
N LYS A 124 18.04 11.26 -0.39
CA LYS A 124 16.65 11.36 -0.85
C LYS A 124 16.26 12.84 -0.82
N THR A 125 16.41 13.50 -1.97
CA THR A 125 15.94 14.88 -2.17
C THR A 125 14.64 14.97 -2.97
N GLN A 126 14.12 13.83 -3.45
CA GLN A 126 12.80 13.72 -4.07
C GLN A 126 11.78 13.25 -3.03
N GLY A 127 10.69 14.02 -2.86
CA GLY A 127 9.69 13.88 -1.79
C GLY A 127 9.73 15.06 -0.82
N VAL A 128 8.85 15.05 0.19
CA VAL A 128 8.71 16.15 1.16
C VAL A 128 9.69 15.99 2.34
N THR A 129 9.98 14.74 2.74
CA THR A 129 10.75 14.43 3.95
C THR A 129 12.22 14.10 3.65
N PRO A 130 13.20 14.62 4.43
CA PRO A 130 14.60 14.26 4.29
C PRO A 130 14.85 12.75 4.43
N GLY A 131 15.86 12.23 3.73
CA GLY A 131 16.22 10.82 3.85
C GLY A 131 17.51 10.43 3.14
N PHE A 132 17.90 9.16 3.33
CA PHE A 132 19.10 8.58 2.73
C PHE A 132 18.82 7.19 2.19
N PHE A 133 19.56 6.78 1.15
CA PHE A 133 19.80 5.38 0.88
C PHE A 133 21.09 5.00 1.58
N VAL A 134 21.03 3.94 2.38
CA VAL A 134 22.16 3.41 3.13
C VAL A 134 22.39 1.95 2.78
N LYS A 135 23.66 1.54 2.71
CA LYS A 135 24.07 0.14 2.56
C LYS A 135 24.74 -0.30 3.85
N ASP A 136 24.27 -1.41 4.42
CA ASP A 136 24.82 -1.96 5.65
C ASP A 136 26.05 -2.86 5.39
N ALA A 137 26.66 -3.36 6.47
CA ALA A 137 27.81 -4.25 6.41
C ALA A 137 27.50 -5.61 5.75
N SER A 138 26.23 -6.04 5.74
CA SER A 138 25.78 -7.26 5.05
C SER A 138 25.51 -7.04 3.55
N GLY A 139 25.68 -5.81 3.08
CA GLY A 139 25.46 -5.41 1.70
C GLY A 139 24.00 -5.12 1.33
N LYS A 140 23.07 -5.16 2.30
CA LYS A 140 21.66 -4.83 2.10
C LYS A 140 21.47 -3.32 2.05
N THR A 141 20.52 -2.87 1.22
CA THR A 141 20.21 -1.45 1.03
C THR A 141 18.89 -1.10 1.69
N PHE A 142 18.87 0.05 2.37
CA PHE A 142 17.70 0.57 3.08
C PHE A 142 17.50 2.04 2.74
N ILE A 143 16.26 2.50 2.82
CA ILE A 143 15.88 3.90 2.75
C ILE A 143 15.61 4.37 4.18
N LEU A 144 16.34 5.38 4.64
CA LEU A 144 16.06 6.08 5.89
C LEU A 144 15.16 7.29 5.58
N LYS A 145 14.08 7.45 6.32
CA LYS A 145 13.25 8.67 6.34
C LYS A 145 13.16 9.19 7.77
N PHE A 146 13.23 10.51 7.90
CA PHE A 146 13.20 11.19 9.20
C PHE A 146 11.86 11.84 9.45
N ASP A 147 11.58 12.10 10.72
CA ASP A 147 10.41 12.88 11.13
C ASP A 147 10.66 14.39 10.97
N PRO A 148 9.60 15.20 10.77
CA PRO A 148 9.72 16.64 10.86
C PRO A 148 10.14 17.06 12.29
N PRO A 149 10.94 18.13 12.46
CA PRO A 149 11.47 18.53 13.77
C PRO A 149 10.41 18.76 14.86
N ASP A 150 9.26 19.31 14.47
CA ASP A 150 8.18 19.69 15.39
C ASP A 150 7.26 18.51 15.74
N HIS A 151 7.33 17.40 14.99
CA HIS A 151 6.57 16.17 15.25
C HIS A 151 7.50 14.95 15.23
N PRO A 152 8.39 14.80 16.23
CA PRO A 152 9.28 13.65 16.30
C PRO A 152 8.46 12.35 16.37
N GLU A 153 8.99 11.24 15.84
CA GLU A 153 8.38 9.90 15.87
C GLU A 153 7.10 9.70 15.04
N MET A 154 6.43 10.78 14.63
CA MET A 154 5.11 10.75 13.99
C MET A 154 5.08 9.98 12.66
N ALA A 155 5.81 10.44 11.65
CA ALA A 155 5.78 9.80 10.33
C ALA A 155 6.49 8.44 10.35
N SER A 156 7.56 8.31 11.14
CA SER A 156 8.32 7.07 11.26
C SER A 156 7.53 5.96 11.95
N SER A 157 6.81 6.26 13.04
CA SER A 157 5.92 5.30 13.71
C SER A 157 4.75 4.93 12.83
N ALA A 158 4.07 5.91 12.21
CA ALA A 158 2.96 5.68 11.29
C ALA A 158 3.35 4.67 10.20
N ASP A 159 4.51 4.88 9.57
CA ASP A 159 4.95 4.04 8.46
C ASP A 159 5.18 2.57 8.88
N VAL A 160 5.81 2.34 10.04
CA VAL A 160 6.06 0.99 10.57
C VAL A 160 4.76 0.31 11.03
N ILE A 161 3.93 1.00 11.83
CA ILE A 161 2.65 0.48 12.34
C ILE A 161 1.77 0.03 11.16
N VAL A 162 1.61 0.92 10.18
CA VAL A 162 0.70 0.71 9.06
C VAL A 162 1.25 -0.33 8.08
N SER A 163 2.57 -0.42 7.88
CA SER A 163 3.16 -1.51 7.10
C SER A 163 2.78 -2.88 7.67
N HIS A 164 2.90 -3.09 8.99
CA HIS A 164 2.49 -4.35 9.62
C HIS A 164 0.99 -4.64 9.46
N LEU A 165 0.14 -3.63 9.64
CA LEU A 165 -1.31 -3.79 9.48
C LEU A 165 -1.70 -4.08 8.02
N PHE A 166 -1.08 -3.43 7.03
CA PHE A 166 -1.32 -3.73 5.61
C PHE A 166 -0.79 -5.09 5.20
N TRP A 167 0.33 -5.53 5.78
CA TRP A 167 0.77 -6.92 5.62
C TRP A 167 -0.28 -7.86 6.20
N ALA A 168 -0.73 -7.69 7.44
CA ALA A 168 -1.74 -8.57 8.01
C ALA A 168 -3.06 -8.56 7.22
N ALA A 169 -3.41 -7.44 6.58
CA ALA A 169 -4.57 -7.33 5.70
C ALA A 169 -4.41 -8.06 4.35
N GLY A 170 -3.22 -8.56 4.03
CA GLY A 170 -2.96 -9.39 2.84
C GLY A 170 -2.17 -8.70 1.72
N TYR A 171 -1.84 -7.42 1.86
CA TYR A 171 -1.09 -6.67 0.84
C TYR A 171 0.41 -6.96 0.90
N ASN A 172 1.12 -6.67 -0.20
CA ASN A 172 2.59 -6.70 -0.21
C ASN A 172 3.12 -5.33 0.23
N VAL A 173 4.02 -5.34 1.19
CA VAL A 173 4.62 -4.13 1.79
C VAL A 173 6.12 -4.37 2.02
N PRO A 174 6.93 -3.32 2.16
CA PRO A 174 8.34 -3.46 2.52
C PRO A 174 8.55 -3.77 4.01
N ASP A 175 9.69 -4.40 4.31
CA ASP A 175 10.23 -4.60 5.65
C ASP A 175 10.68 -3.26 6.23
N ASN A 176 9.79 -2.62 6.99
CA ASN A 176 10.00 -1.32 7.62
C ASN A 176 10.23 -1.48 9.12
N ALA A 177 11.20 -0.76 9.66
CA ALA A 177 11.57 -0.82 11.06
C ALA A 177 12.02 0.53 11.59
N ILE A 178 11.76 0.81 12.87
CA ILE A 178 12.34 1.94 13.57
C ILE A 178 13.81 1.64 13.87
N VAL A 179 14.68 2.59 13.55
CA VAL A 179 16.11 2.51 13.86
C VAL A 179 16.59 3.76 14.57
N THR A 180 17.56 3.57 15.45
CA THR A 180 18.28 4.65 16.14
C THR A 180 19.76 4.52 15.84
N PHE A 181 20.40 5.61 15.44
CA PHE A 181 21.82 5.60 15.10
C PHE A 181 22.50 6.92 15.46
N ARG A 182 23.83 6.93 15.52
CA ARG A 182 24.61 8.15 15.72
C ARG A 182 25.16 8.65 14.38
N ALA A 183 25.37 9.97 14.26
CA ALA A 183 25.86 10.55 13.01
C ALA A 183 27.21 9.95 12.56
N GLU A 184 28.09 9.60 13.51
CA GLU A 184 29.37 8.92 13.28
C GLU A 184 29.26 7.49 12.72
N SER A 185 28.08 6.87 12.84
CA SER A 185 27.76 5.59 12.23
C SER A 185 27.48 5.70 10.72
N LEU A 186 27.39 6.92 10.16
CA LEU A 186 27.21 7.13 8.73
C LEU A 186 28.53 7.53 8.06
N ASP A 187 28.85 6.84 6.97
CA ASP A 187 29.93 7.18 6.04
C ASP A 187 29.36 7.53 4.67
N VAL A 188 29.90 8.55 4.03
CA VAL A 188 29.52 8.88 2.65
C VAL A 188 30.27 7.93 1.71
N ALA A 189 29.53 7.14 0.94
CA ALA A 189 30.12 6.21 -0.01
C ALA A 189 30.90 6.98 -1.11
N PRO A 190 31.98 6.42 -1.69
CA PRO A 190 32.76 7.09 -2.73
C PRO A 190 31.95 7.49 -3.97
N ASN A 191 30.88 6.76 -4.27
CA ASN A 191 29.96 7.00 -5.38
C ASN A 191 28.62 7.60 -4.91
N ALA A 192 28.57 8.15 -3.69
CA ALA A 192 27.37 8.74 -3.16
C ALA A 192 26.95 9.96 -3.96
N SER A 193 25.64 10.16 -4.11
CA SER A 193 25.11 11.29 -4.88
C SER A 193 23.99 12.03 -4.16
N VAL A 194 23.91 13.33 -4.43
CA VAL A 194 22.83 14.23 -4.01
C VAL A 194 22.25 14.89 -5.26
N THR A 195 20.93 15.07 -5.32
CA THR A 195 20.29 15.81 -6.41
C THR A 195 20.00 17.24 -5.94
N ASP A 196 20.53 18.23 -6.66
CA ASP A 196 20.37 19.65 -6.34
C ASP A 196 18.95 20.15 -6.66
N ALA A 197 18.66 21.41 -6.30
CA ALA A 197 17.36 22.04 -6.55
C ALA A 197 17.00 22.17 -8.05
N SER A 198 17.99 22.09 -8.94
CA SER A 198 17.79 22.08 -10.40
C SER A 198 17.62 20.67 -10.98
N GLY A 199 17.57 19.63 -10.13
CA GLY A 199 17.42 18.24 -10.54
C GLY A 199 18.71 17.56 -11.01
N ARG A 200 19.87 18.21 -10.88
CA ARG A 200 21.16 17.65 -11.32
C ARG A 200 21.78 16.80 -10.21
N LYS A 201 22.32 15.63 -10.59
CA LYS A 201 23.06 14.75 -9.67
C LYS A 201 24.48 15.26 -9.49
N GLN A 202 24.91 15.38 -8.25
CA GLN A 202 26.26 15.78 -7.85
C GLN A 202 26.84 14.74 -6.87
N PRO A 203 28.17 14.57 -6.79
CA PRO A 203 28.79 13.79 -5.72
C PRO A 203 28.37 14.34 -4.36
N MET A 204 28.04 13.44 -3.43
CA MET A 204 27.67 13.83 -2.07
C MET A 204 28.92 14.01 -1.22
N SER A 205 28.98 15.10 -0.45
CA SER A 205 30.05 15.37 0.50
C SER A 205 29.64 15.04 1.95
N ARG A 206 30.59 15.04 2.88
CA ARG A 206 30.29 14.94 4.32
C ARG A 206 29.57 16.18 4.86
N GLU A 207 29.78 17.33 4.25
CA GLU A 207 29.06 18.56 4.57
C GLU A 207 27.58 18.44 4.20
N ASP A 208 27.26 17.83 3.06
CA ASP A 208 25.86 17.55 2.67
C ASP A 208 25.15 16.64 3.67
N LEU A 209 25.83 15.59 4.12
CA LEU A 209 25.31 14.70 5.16
C LEU A 209 25.00 15.49 6.44
N THR A 210 25.94 16.31 6.88
CA THR A 210 25.81 17.15 8.09
C THR A 210 24.67 18.15 7.95
N ARG A 211 24.56 18.81 6.79
CA ARG A 211 23.50 19.77 6.47
C ARG A 211 22.12 19.12 6.45
N ILE A 212 21.99 17.89 5.95
CA ILE A 212 20.71 17.16 5.93
C ILE A 212 20.34 16.74 7.35
N LEU A 213 21.27 16.16 8.12
CA LEU A 213 21.03 15.78 9.52
C LEU A 213 20.74 16.99 10.41
N GLY A 214 21.32 18.15 10.12
CA GLY A 214 21.03 19.40 10.85
C GLY A 214 19.59 19.91 10.70
N ARG A 215 18.79 19.33 9.79
CA ARG A 215 17.35 19.59 9.65
C ARG A 215 16.49 18.56 10.38
N VAL A 216 17.11 17.55 10.99
CA VAL A 216 16.44 16.49 11.74
C VAL A 216 16.66 16.75 13.22
N ARG A 217 15.59 16.61 14.01
CA ARG A 217 15.70 16.74 15.47
C ARG A 217 16.38 15.49 16.06
N PRO A 218 17.55 15.62 16.72
CA PRO A 218 18.14 14.50 17.43
C PRO A 218 17.34 14.16 18.69
N GLN A 219 17.45 12.91 19.13
CA GLN A 219 16.97 12.45 20.43
C GLN A 219 17.79 13.08 21.58
N PRO A 220 17.28 13.07 22.83
CA PRO A 220 17.99 13.65 23.97
C PRO A 220 19.41 13.11 24.19
N ASP A 221 19.66 11.86 23.80
CA ASP A 221 20.99 11.23 23.92
C ASP A 221 21.95 11.61 22.77
N GLY A 222 21.48 12.34 21.76
CA GLY A 222 22.23 12.72 20.56
C GLY A 222 22.14 11.72 19.41
N SER A 223 21.36 10.64 19.54
CA SER A 223 21.05 9.74 18.43
C SER A 223 19.97 10.31 17.50
N TYR A 224 19.86 9.78 16.30
CA TYR A 224 18.80 10.09 15.34
C TYR A 224 17.87 8.89 15.23
N ARG A 225 16.57 9.15 15.28
CA ARG A 225 15.53 8.19 14.93
C ARG A 225 15.21 8.29 13.44
N ALA A 226 15.02 7.15 12.78
CA ALA A 226 14.46 7.09 11.43
C ALA A 226 13.56 5.87 11.28
N MET A 227 12.61 5.94 10.35
CA MET A 227 12.09 4.73 9.74
C MET A 227 13.08 4.25 8.69
N SER A 228 13.42 2.96 8.76
CA SER A 228 14.22 2.27 7.76
C SER A 228 13.34 1.34 6.95
N SER A 229 13.37 1.47 5.62
CA SER A 229 12.64 0.61 4.69
C SER A 229 13.63 -0.20 3.87
N ARG A 230 13.59 -1.53 3.97
CA ARG A 230 14.47 -2.39 3.15
C ARG A 230 14.07 -2.28 1.68
N LEU A 231 15.07 -2.06 0.82
CA LEU A 231 14.83 -2.00 -0.61
C LEU A 231 14.29 -3.34 -1.12
N LEU A 232 13.15 -3.31 -1.81
CA LEU A 232 12.51 -4.49 -2.38
C LEU A 232 13.40 -5.16 -3.43
N GLY A 233 13.36 -6.49 -3.47
CA GLY A 233 14.06 -7.28 -4.48
C GLY A 233 13.39 -7.21 -5.85
N GLY A 234 14.17 -7.50 -6.89
CA GLY A 234 13.70 -7.47 -8.29
C GLY A 234 13.99 -6.15 -9.00
N LYS A 235 13.50 -6.03 -10.25
CA LYS A 235 13.64 -4.82 -11.05
C LYS A 235 12.48 -3.88 -10.73
N ASN A 236 12.81 -2.69 -10.24
CA ASN A 236 11.83 -1.62 -10.00
C ASN A 236 11.20 -1.17 -11.32
N LEU A 237 9.87 -1.26 -11.39
CA LEU A 237 9.06 -0.89 -12.54
C LEU A 237 8.25 0.41 -12.34
N GLY A 238 8.47 1.10 -11.22
CA GLY A 238 7.74 2.30 -10.85
C GLY A 238 6.36 2.04 -10.26
N PRO A 239 5.58 3.10 -10.00
CA PRO A 239 4.24 2.97 -9.44
C PRO A 239 3.27 2.30 -10.42
N PHE A 240 2.25 1.62 -9.88
CA PHE A 240 1.06 1.25 -10.64
C PHE A 240 0.01 2.36 -10.57
N LEU A 241 -0.90 2.38 -11.54
CA LEU A 241 -2.05 3.30 -11.55
C LEU A 241 -3.24 2.64 -10.84
N TYR A 242 -4.16 3.40 -10.26
CA TYR A 242 -5.43 2.83 -9.77
C TYR A 242 -6.48 2.65 -10.87
N GLU A 243 -6.18 3.08 -12.11
CA GLU A 243 -7.05 2.99 -13.28
C GLU A 243 -6.33 2.35 -14.47
N GLY A 244 -7.08 1.60 -15.27
CA GLY A 244 -6.60 0.99 -16.50
C GLY A 244 -5.75 -0.25 -16.23
N ARG A 245 -4.82 -0.55 -17.12
CA ARG A 245 -3.94 -1.73 -17.05
C ARG A 245 -2.54 -1.36 -17.44
N ARG A 246 -1.57 -2.10 -16.93
CA ARG A 246 -0.21 -2.18 -17.44
C ARG A 246 -0.19 -2.94 -18.78
N ARG A 247 -0.38 -2.19 -19.87
CA ARG A 247 -0.57 -2.78 -21.22
C ARG A 247 0.61 -3.62 -21.74
N ASP A 248 1.81 -3.41 -21.21
CA ASP A 248 3.00 -4.17 -21.57
C ASP A 248 3.28 -5.37 -20.65
N ASP A 249 2.39 -5.65 -19.70
CA ASP A 249 2.35 -6.88 -18.91
C ASP A 249 1.20 -7.78 -19.40
N PRO A 250 1.49 -8.93 -20.03
CA PRO A 250 0.44 -9.84 -20.52
C PRO A 250 -0.35 -10.53 -19.39
N GLU A 251 0.14 -10.52 -18.15
CA GLU A 251 -0.57 -11.11 -17.00
C GLU A 251 -1.52 -10.09 -16.33
N ASP A 252 -1.40 -8.79 -16.65
CA ASP A 252 -2.30 -7.75 -16.15
C ASP A 252 -3.54 -7.57 -17.04
N LEU A 253 -4.49 -8.47 -16.84
CA LEU A 253 -5.68 -8.59 -17.70
C LEU A 253 -6.86 -7.74 -17.23
N ILE A 254 -6.90 -7.33 -15.97
CA ILE A 254 -8.09 -6.75 -15.34
C ILE A 254 -7.80 -5.30 -14.99
N PRO A 255 -8.61 -4.33 -15.47
CA PRO A 255 -8.45 -2.94 -15.11
C PRO A 255 -8.35 -2.76 -13.59
N HIS A 256 -7.39 -1.97 -13.13
CA HIS A 256 -7.05 -1.80 -11.73
C HIS A 256 -8.26 -1.27 -10.93
N GLU A 257 -9.04 -0.37 -11.52
CA GLU A 257 -10.28 0.14 -10.92
C GLU A 257 -11.41 -0.90 -10.89
N CYS A 258 -11.19 -2.10 -11.43
CA CYS A 258 -12.10 -3.26 -11.41
C CYS A 258 -11.64 -4.40 -10.50
N ARG A 259 -10.58 -4.21 -9.70
CA ARG A 259 -10.03 -5.26 -8.82
C ARG A 259 -10.60 -5.15 -7.41
N ARG A 260 -11.08 -6.28 -6.87
CA ARG A 260 -11.63 -6.38 -5.51
C ARG A 260 -10.65 -5.88 -4.45
N GLU A 261 -9.40 -6.29 -4.52
CA GLU A 261 -8.36 -5.93 -3.55
C GLU A 261 -7.98 -4.45 -3.57
N LEU A 262 -8.16 -3.74 -4.69
CA LEU A 262 -7.93 -2.28 -4.75
C LEU A 262 -9.16 -1.49 -4.31
N ARG A 263 -10.36 -1.92 -4.70
CA ARG A 263 -11.63 -1.30 -4.28
C ARG A 263 -11.90 -1.51 -2.79
N GLY A 264 -11.75 -2.75 -2.35
CA GLY A 264 -11.94 -3.21 -0.98
C GLY A 264 -10.80 -2.86 -0.03
N MET A 265 -9.77 -2.14 -0.49
CA MET A 265 -8.78 -1.49 0.37
C MET A 265 -9.37 -0.27 1.11
N TRP A 266 -10.49 0.28 0.62
CA TRP A 266 -11.08 1.50 1.17
C TRP A 266 -11.40 1.41 2.67
N PRO A 267 -11.97 0.32 3.23
CA PRO A 267 -12.17 0.20 4.68
C PRO A 267 -10.86 0.22 5.48
N MET A 268 -9.78 -0.37 4.97
CA MET A 268 -8.46 -0.30 5.60
C MET A 268 -7.93 1.14 5.57
N ALA A 269 -8.07 1.83 4.43
CA ALA A 269 -7.64 3.22 4.31
C ALA A 269 -8.45 4.15 5.23
N ALA A 270 -9.76 3.95 5.32
CA ALA A 270 -10.63 4.66 6.24
C ALA A 270 -10.25 4.38 7.70
N TRP A 271 -10.06 3.11 8.07
CA TRP A 271 -9.67 2.72 9.43
C TRP A 271 -8.40 3.43 9.89
N LEU A 272 -7.37 3.38 9.06
CA LEU A 272 -6.03 3.88 9.38
C LEU A 272 -5.82 5.33 8.99
N ASN A 273 -6.86 6.03 8.55
CA ASN A 273 -6.80 7.36 7.97
C ASN A 273 -5.64 7.52 6.97
N HIS A 274 -5.46 6.52 6.11
CA HIS A 274 -4.48 6.56 5.03
C HIS A 274 -5.06 7.47 3.95
N SER A 275 -4.86 8.78 4.07
CA SER A 275 -5.46 9.75 3.15
C SER A 275 -4.67 9.88 1.84
N ASP A 276 -3.36 9.63 1.88
CA ASP A 276 -2.46 9.73 0.73
C ASP A 276 -2.40 8.44 -0.13
N VAL A 277 -3.57 7.88 -0.50
CA VAL A 277 -3.69 6.65 -1.31
C VAL A 277 -3.50 6.95 -2.80
N ARG A 278 -2.32 7.44 -3.14
CA ARG A 278 -1.94 7.87 -4.50
C ARG A 278 -1.09 6.84 -5.22
N CYS A 279 -1.12 6.87 -6.56
CA CYS A 279 -0.32 5.98 -7.40
C CYS A 279 1.17 6.06 -7.03
N ALA A 280 1.67 7.26 -6.71
CA ALA A 280 3.05 7.49 -6.28
C ALA A 280 3.51 6.70 -5.04
N ASN A 281 2.56 6.28 -4.18
CA ASN A 281 2.80 5.50 -2.96
C ASN A 281 2.61 3.99 -3.21
N THR A 282 2.75 3.57 -4.47
CA THR A 282 2.69 2.18 -4.91
C THR A 282 3.97 1.81 -5.64
N LEU A 283 4.28 0.51 -5.74
CA LEU A 283 5.48 0.07 -6.42
C LEU A 283 5.34 -1.32 -7.03
N ASP A 284 5.50 -1.38 -8.35
CA ASP A 284 5.63 -2.61 -9.11
C ASP A 284 7.08 -3.08 -9.12
N MET A 285 7.27 -4.35 -8.78
CA MET A 285 8.56 -5.03 -8.82
C MET A 285 8.46 -6.23 -9.76
N TRP A 286 9.33 -6.29 -10.76
CA TRP A 286 9.52 -7.50 -11.56
C TRP A 286 10.41 -8.47 -10.79
N VAL A 287 9.82 -9.58 -10.35
CA VAL A 287 10.47 -10.59 -9.51
C VAL A 287 10.58 -11.93 -10.25
N THR A 288 11.50 -12.78 -9.82
CA THR A 288 11.63 -14.16 -10.31
C THR A 288 11.59 -15.10 -9.12
N GLU A 289 10.56 -15.95 -9.06
CA GLU A 289 10.32 -16.88 -7.96
C GLU A 289 9.82 -18.21 -8.50
N GLY A 290 10.33 -19.32 -7.96
CA GLY A 290 9.96 -20.66 -8.45
C GLY A 290 10.20 -20.86 -9.95
N GLY A 291 11.19 -20.17 -10.53
CA GLY A 291 11.48 -20.21 -11.96
C GLY A 291 10.50 -19.43 -12.85
N ARG A 292 9.55 -18.68 -12.28
CA ARG A 292 8.59 -17.83 -13.01
C ARG A 292 8.86 -16.36 -12.69
N SER A 293 8.76 -15.52 -13.71
CA SER A 293 8.90 -14.07 -13.55
C SER A 293 7.55 -13.37 -13.75
N PHE A 294 7.23 -12.44 -12.86
CA PHE A 294 5.95 -11.72 -12.85
C PHE A 294 6.10 -10.36 -12.16
N VAL A 295 5.11 -9.48 -12.33
CA VAL A 295 5.02 -8.22 -11.59
C VAL A 295 4.36 -8.48 -10.24
N ARG A 296 5.02 -8.09 -9.15
CA ARG A 296 4.43 -8.02 -7.81
C ARG A 296 4.14 -6.57 -7.45
N HIS A 297 2.92 -6.33 -7.00
CA HIS A 297 2.39 -4.99 -6.69
C HIS A 297 2.50 -4.74 -5.19
N HIS A 298 3.20 -3.68 -4.79
CA HIS A 298 3.41 -3.31 -3.39
C HIS A 298 2.74 -1.97 -3.08
N LEU A 299 2.28 -1.84 -1.84
CA LEU A 299 1.96 -0.57 -1.23
C LEU A 299 3.18 -0.12 -0.41
N ILE A 300 3.55 1.15 -0.52
CA ILE A 300 4.73 1.73 0.11
C ILE A 300 4.40 3.12 0.67
N ASP A 301 5.32 3.69 1.46
CA ASP A 301 5.23 5.08 1.92
C ASP A 301 4.00 5.36 2.79
N PHE A 302 3.94 4.70 3.95
CA PHE A 302 2.84 4.81 4.90
C PHE A 302 3.06 5.95 5.93
N GLY A 303 4.00 6.86 5.66
CA GLY A 303 4.26 8.01 6.55
C GLY A 303 3.13 9.04 6.60
N ALA A 304 2.23 9.02 5.60
CA ALA A 304 0.99 9.81 5.54
C ALA A 304 -0.24 8.94 5.88
N CYS A 305 -0.25 8.43 7.11
CA CYS A 305 -1.31 7.59 7.66
C CYS A 305 -1.52 7.95 9.13
N ILE A 306 -2.56 7.38 9.74
CA ILE A 306 -2.98 7.62 11.12
C ILE A 306 -3.16 9.13 11.38
N GLY A 307 -2.43 9.72 12.33
CA GLY A 307 -2.43 11.15 12.57
C GLY A 307 -1.36 11.94 11.81
N SER A 308 -0.53 11.27 11.01
CA SER A 308 0.61 11.87 10.32
C SER A 308 0.29 12.25 8.89
N GLY A 309 0.53 13.52 8.51
CA GLY A 309 0.58 14.00 7.12
C GLY A 309 2.01 14.00 6.54
N SER A 310 2.88 13.11 7.00
CA SER A 310 4.34 13.00 6.69
C SER A 310 5.22 14.15 7.17
N THR A 311 4.82 15.41 6.99
CA THR A 311 5.63 16.59 7.37
C THR A 311 4.99 17.48 8.42
N ALA A 312 3.71 17.29 8.66
CA ALA A 312 2.93 17.89 9.72
C ALA A 312 1.90 16.86 10.19
N ALA A 313 1.21 17.14 11.29
CA ALA A 313 0.00 16.40 11.65
C ALA A 313 -1.03 16.51 10.50
N HIS A 314 -1.90 15.51 10.38
CA HIS A 314 -3.11 15.66 9.57
C HIS A 314 -3.95 16.85 10.04
N ASP A 315 -4.65 17.47 9.10
CA ASP A 315 -5.64 18.49 9.43
C ASP A 315 -6.88 17.84 10.04
N TYR A 316 -7.68 18.60 10.79
CA TYR A 316 -8.92 18.08 11.38
C TYR A 316 -9.91 17.58 10.33
N ALA A 317 -9.88 18.17 9.13
CA ALA A 317 -10.71 17.77 7.99
C ALA A 317 -10.17 16.52 7.24
N THR A 318 -8.94 16.07 7.50
CA THR A 318 -8.37 14.92 6.79
C THR A 318 -9.23 13.68 7.00
N GLY A 319 -9.62 13.03 5.91
CA GLY A 319 -10.53 11.90 5.95
C GLY A 319 -12.00 12.27 5.73
N THR A 320 -12.35 13.56 5.63
CA THR A 320 -13.75 14.01 5.46
C THR A 320 -14.00 14.66 4.09
N GLU A 321 -12.99 15.32 3.53
CA GLU A 321 -13.09 16.12 2.31
C GLU A 321 -11.87 15.87 1.41
N TYR A 322 -12.04 16.02 0.09
CA TYR A 322 -10.91 16.10 -0.84
C TYR A 322 -10.27 17.49 -0.79
N TYR A 323 -8.98 17.60 -1.15
CA TYR A 323 -8.32 18.90 -1.37
C TYR A 323 -9.10 19.79 -2.34
N MET A 324 -9.72 19.19 -3.36
CA MET A 324 -10.64 19.85 -4.28
C MET A 324 -11.99 19.13 -4.26
N ASP A 325 -12.84 19.46 -3.28
CA ASP A 325 -14.17 18.85 -3.15
C ASP A 325 -15.30 19.76 -3.66
N TYR A 326 -15.73 19.52 -4.90
CA TYR A 326 -16.84 20.27 -5.52
C TYR A 326 -18.18 20.08 -4.80
N SER A 327 -18.39 18.93 -4.16
CA SER A 327 -19.65 18.66 -3.45
C SER A 327 -19.74 19.49 -2.18
N VAL A 328 -18.63 19.56 -1.44
CA VAL A 328 -18.51 20.39 -0.24
C VAL A 328 -18.55 21.86 -0.60
N ALA A 329 -17.82 22.29 -1.64
CA ALA A 329 -17.83 23.68 -2.10
C ALA A 329 -19.24 24.15 -2.51
N THR A 330 -20.01 23.30 -3.20
CA THR A 330 -21.40 23.59 -3.57
C THR A 330 -22.30 23.67 -2.35
N GLU A 331 -22.15 22.74 -1.40
CA GLU A 331 -22.91 22.74 -0.16
C GLU A 331 -22.65 24.01 0.67
N GLN A 332 -21.39 24.40 0.82
CA GLN A 332 -21.01 25.62 1.53
C GLN A 332 -21.50 26.89 0.82
N ALA A 333 -21.48 26.91 -0.52
CA ALA A 333 -22.05 28.02 -1.29
C ALA A 333 -23.58 28.14 -1.10
N VAL A 334 -24.31 27.02 -1.14
CA VAL A 334 -25.78 27.00 -0.98
C VAL A 334 -26.20 27.32 0.45
N THR A 335 -25.43 26.86 1.44
CA THR A 335 -25.69 27.13 2.87
C THR A 335 -25.13 28.47 3.34
N LEU A 336 -24.49 29.25 2.44
CA LEU A 336 -23.81 30.51 2.75
C LEU A 336 -22.81 30.38 3.91
N GLY A 337 -22.16 29.22 4.04
CA GLY A 337 -21.22 28.96 5.13
C GLY A 337 -21.85 28.58 6.49
N LEU A 338 -23.18 28.41 6.56
CA LEU A 338 -23.87 28.18 7.84
C LEU A 338 -23.86 26.71 8.30
N LYS A 339 -23.55 25.77 7.39
CA LYS A 339 -23.45 24.36 7.76
C LYS A 339 -22.06 24.09 8.35
N SER A 340 -22.02 23.82 9.65
CA SER A 340 -20.80 23.36 10.34
C SER A 340 -20.43 21.94 9.96
N PHE A 341 -19.12 21.65 9.94
CA PHE A 341 -18.62 20.28 9.79
C PHE A 341 -18.33 19.66 11.16
N ALA A 342 -18.46 18.33 11.25
CA ALA A 342 -18.16 17.62 12.50
C ALA A 342 -16.73 17.88 12.98
N TRP A 343 -15.76 17.94 12.06
CA TRP A 343 -14.36 18.17 12.40
C TRP A 343 -14.09 19.56 13.00
N GLU A 344 -14.98 20.55 12.86
CA GLU A 344 -14.81 21.88 13.46
C GLU A 344 -14.87 21.85 14.99
N SER A 345 -15.51 20.83 15.58
CA SER A 345 -15.51 20.59 17.02
C SER A 345 -14.43 19.63 17.51
N ALA A 346 -13.54 19.19 16.63
CA ALA A 346 -12.46 18.28 17.00
C ALA A 346 -11.51 18.92 18.01
N VAL A 347 -11.02 18.10 18.94
CA VAL A 347 -10.08 18.53 19.98
C VAL A 347 -8.74 17.86 19.73
N ASP A 348 -7.69 18.67 19.63
CA ASP A 348 -6.33 18.17 19.49
C ASP A 348 -5.93 17.36 20.73
N PRO A 349 -5.47 16.09 20.57
CA PRO A 349 -5.01 15.29 21.70
C PRO A 349 -3.71 15.82 22.34
N LYS A 350 -3.05 16.81 21.71
CA LYS A 350 -1.77 17.42 22.12
C LYS A 350 -0.66 16.38 22.25
N LEU A 351 -0.62 15.45 21.30
CA LEU A 351 0.36 14.38 21.18
C LEU A 351 1.12 14.52 19.84
N PRO A 352 2.17 15.35 19.78
CA PRO A 352 2.90 15.62 18.53
C PRO A 352 3.48 14.37 17.85
N THR A 353 3.79 13.32 18.62
CA THR A 353 4.30 12.03 18.13
C THR A 353 3.24 11.17 17.44
N VAL A 354 1.96 11.50 17.57
CA VAL A 354 0.83 10.85 16.87
C VAL A 354 0.33 11.71 15.72
N GLY A 355 0.32 13.04 15.91
CA GLY A 355 -0.41 13.97 15.06
C GLY A 355 -1.91 13.94 15.38
N PHE A 356 -2.77 14.17 14.37
CA PHE A 356 -4.21 14.24 14.58
C PHE A 356 -4.96 13.06 13.97
N ILE A 357 -5.51 12.22 14.84
CA ILE A 357 -6.49 11.19 14.51
C ILE A 357 -7.42 11.02 15.70
N ASP A 358 -8.70 10.82 15.44
CA ASP A 358 -9.70 10.55 16.47
C ASP A 358 -10.71 9.48 16.01
N ALA A 359 -11.57 9.06 16.94
CA ALA A 359 -12.69 8.18 16.64
C ALA A 359 -14.05 8.92 16.74
N ASP A 360 -14.12 10.02 17.49
CA ASP A 360 -15.37 10.72 17.79
C ASP A 360 -15.99 11.36 16.54
N HIS A 361 -15.16 11.91 15.65
CA HIS A 361 -15.61 12.53 14.40
C HIS A 361 -15.43 11.61 13.18
N PHE A 362 -15.10 10.33 13.40
CA PHE A 362 -14.93 9.36 12.32
C PHE A 362 -16.26 8.73 11.89
N ASP A 363 -16.78 9.16 10.73
CA ASP A 363 -17.81 8.39 10.02
C ASP A 363 -17.13 7.50 8.96
N PRO A 364 -17.11 6.18 9.16
CA PRO A 364 -16.46 5.31 8.22
C PRO A 364 -17.15 5.32 6.86
N LYS A 365 -18.46 5.62 6.74
CA LYS A 365 -19.20 5.57 5.46
C LYS A 365 -18.90 6.74 4.54
N THR A 366 -18.52 7.88 5.11
CA THR A 366 -18.24 9.10 4.36
C THR A 366 -16.76 9.39 4.21
N TRP A 367 -15.88 8.53 4.74
CA TRP A 367 -14.44 8.76 4.68
C TRP A 367 -13.92 8.93 3.25
N ARG A 368 -12.97 9.86 3.07
CA ARG A 368 -12.35 10.19 1.79
C ARG A 368 -10.83 10.32 1.92
N PRO A 369 -10.04 9.84 0.94
CA PRO A 369 -8.63 10.19 0.83
C PRO A 369 -8.46 11.68 0.45
N ASP A 370 -7.21 12.15 0.37
CA ASP A 370 -6.84 13.52 -0.01
C ASP A 370 -7.41 13.95 -1.38
N TYR A 371 -7.47 13.03 -2.33
CA TYR A 371 -8.10 13.25 -3.63
C TYR A 371 -8.70 11.94 -4.19
N PRO A 372 -9.66 12.01 -5.13
CA PRO A 372 -10.39 10.85 -5.60
C PRO A 372 -9.48 9.75 -6.16
N ASN A 373 -9.53 8.55 -5.56
CA ASN A 373 -8.85 7.36 -6.07
C ASN A 373 -9.77 6.59 -7.05
N PRO A 374 -9.33 6.30 -8.29
CA PRO A 374 -10.16 5.60 -9.28
C PRO A 374 -10.75 4.25 -8.83
N ALA A 375 -9.99 3.44 -8.09
CA ALA A 375 -10.51 2.17 -7.57
C ALA A 375 -11.55 2.41 -6.48
N PHE A 376 -11.32 3.36 -5.58
CA PHE A 376 -12.30 3.69 -4.54
C PHE A 376 -13.59 4.26 -5.12
N ASP A 377 -13.51 5.04 -6.18
CA ASP A 377 -14.66 5.59 -6.88
C ASP A 377 -15.58 4.51 -7.48
N GLU A 378 -15.03 3.34 -7.79
CA GLU A 378 -15.71 2.19 -8.38
C GLU A 378 -16.14 1.13 -7.35
N ARG A 379 -15.86 1.35 -6.06
CA ARG A 379 -16.22 0.41 -5.00
C ARG A 379 -17.73 0.20 -4.92
N THR A 380 -18.14 -1.05 -4.71
CA THR A 380 -19.52 -1.45 -4.40
C THR A 380 -19.65 -1.82 -2.92
N ASP A 381 -20.87 -2.02 -2.44
CA ASP A 381 -21.11 -2.51 -1.08
C ASP A 381 -20.45 -3.87 -0.83
N ARG A 382 -20.28 -4.70 -1.88
CA ARG A 382 -19.59 -5.99 -1.78
C ARG A 382 -18.10 -5.79 -1.53
N ASP A 383 -17.47 -4.85 -2.24
CA ASP A 383 -16.07 -4.50 -2.03
C ASP A 383 -15.83 -3.96 -0.61
N VAL A 384 -16.73 -3.10 -0.13
CA VAL A 384 -16.65 -2.51 1.21
C VAL A 384 -16.86 -3.56 2.30
N ARG A 385 -17.83 -4.48 2.15
CA ARG A 385 -18.01 -5.59 3.11
C ARG A 385 -16.82 -6.54 3.13
N TRP A 386 -16.23 -6.82 1.97
CA TRP A 386 -15.01 -7.62 1.88
C TRP A 386 -13.84 -6.97 2.64
N GLY A 387 -13.63 -5.66 2.48
CA GLY A 387 -12.60 -4.93 3.23
C GLY A 387 -12.92 -4.80 4.73
N ALA A 388 -14.19 -4.57 5.07
CA ALA A 388 -14.63 -4.49 6.47
C ALA A 388 -14.44 -5.83 7.20
N ARG A 389 -14.62 -6.98 6.53
CA ARG A 389 -14.28 -8.30 7.05
C ARG A 389 -12.79 -8.40 7.44
N ILE A 390 -11.89 -7.79 6.67
CA ILE A 390 -10.47 -7.75 7.01
C ILE A 390 -10.24 -6.88 8.25
N VAL A 391 -10.75 -5.64 8.25
CA VAL A 391 -10.61 -4.69 9.38
C VAL A 391 -11.13 -5.30 10.68
N THR A 392 -12.32 -5.89 10.66
CA THR A 392 -12.94 -6.53 11.83
C THR A 392 -12.23 -7.80 12.30
N GLY A 393 -11.37 -8.39 11.46
CA GLY A 393 -10.55 -9.53 11.82
C GLY A 393 -9.34 -9.20 12.71
N PHE A 394 -8.94 -7.92 12.81
CA PHE A 394 -7.82 -7.51 13.65
C PHE A 394 -8.22 -7.56 15.13
N SER A 395 -7.51 -8.36 15.93
CA SER A 395 -7.69 -8.36 17.38
C SER A 395 -7.05 -7.12 18.02
N ASP A 396 -7.50 -6.78 19.22
CA ASP A 396 -6.88 -5.70 20.01
C ASP A 396 -5.38 -5.96 20.24
N ASP A 397 -4.98 -7.22 20.41
CA ASP A 397 -3.57 -7.59 20.61
C ASP A 397 -2.73 -7.37 19.36
N MET A 398 -3.29 -7.61 18.16
CA MET A 398 -2.61 -7.23 16.92
C MET A 398 -2.45 -5.71 16.82
N ILE A 399 -3.49 -4.94 17.17
CA ILE A 399 -3.42 -3.48 17.14
C ILE A 399 -2.35 -2.97 18.13
N ARG A 400 -2.38 -3.45 19.37
CA ARG A 400 -1.37 -3.14 20.40
C ARG A 400 0.05 -3.50 19.94
N ALA A 401 0.23 -4.67 19.35
CA ALA A 401 1.52 -5.13 18.85
C ALA A 401 2.04 -4.26 17.70
N ALA A 402 1.17 -3.89 16.76
CA ALA A 402 1.52 -2.98 15.67
C ALA A 402 1.94 -1.61 16.21
N VAL A 403 1.13 -1.00 17.11
CA VAL A 403 1.46 0.28 17.76
C VAL A 403 2.77 0.19 18.54
N GLY A 404 3.02 -0.91 19.24
CA GLY A 404 4.28 -1.17 19.94
C GLY A 404 5.50 -1.20 19.01
N ALA A 405 5.37 -1.75 17.81
CA ALA A 405 6.43 -1.72 16.79
C ALA A 405 6.74 -0.29 16.30
N GLY A 406 5.81 0.64 16.47
CA GLY A 406 6.02 2.07 16.25
C GLY A 406 6.97 2.73 17.27
N MET A 407 7.30 2.08 18.38
CA MET A 407 8.27 2.55 19.39
C MET A 407 8.07 4.02 19.82
N LEU A 408 6.83 4.42 20.09
CA LEU A 408 6.53 5.76 20.62
C LEU A 408 7.12 5.91 22.03
N SER A 409 7.82 7.02 22.28
CA SER A 409 8.48 7.24 23.58
C SER A 409 7.52 7.71 24.69
N ASP A 410 6.45 8.42 24.33
CA ASP A 410 5.39 8.82 25.26
C ASP A 410 4.35 7.68 25.38
N PRO A 411 4.19 7.01 26.53
CA PRO A 411 3.20 5.96 26.68
C PRO A 411 1.77 6.44 26.45
N ARG A 412 1.47 7.72 26.73
CA ARG A 412 0.15 8.31 26.45
C ARG A 412 -0.16 8.33 24.97
N ALA A 413 0.86 8.50 24.12
CA ALA A 413 0.73 8.46 22.67
C ALA A 413 0.37 7.06 22.17
N ALA A 414 1.06 6.02 22.70
CA ALA A 414 0.78 4.63 22.36
C ALA A 414 -0.62 4.19 22.83
N ASP A 415 -1.01 4.57 24.06
CA ASP A 415 -2.33 4.25 24.62
C ASP A 415 -3.45 4.94 23.84
N TYR A 416 -3.29 6.24 23.55
CA TYR A 416 -4.25 7.01 22.77
C TYR A 416 -4.43 6.42 21.37
N LEU A 417 -3.33 6.21 20.64
CA LEU A 417 -3.38 5.69 19.27
C LEU A 417 -3.99 4.29 19.24
N THR A 418 -3.62 3.41 20.18
CA THR A 418 -4.22 2.07 20.30
C THR A 418 -5.73 2.16 20.52
N GLY A 419 -6.17 3.01 21.46
CA GLY A 419 -7.59 3.22 21.76
C GLY A 419 -8.37 3.74 20.55
N VAL A 420 -7.83 4.74 19.85
CA VAL A 420 -8.45 5.29 18.63
C VAL A 420 -8.56 4.25 17.53
N LEU A 421 -7.50 3.47 17.26
CA LEU A 421 -7.53 2.42 16.24
C LEU A 421 -8.54 1.32 16.57
N ILE A 422 -8.64 0.90 17.84
CA ILE A 422 -9.66 -0.06 18.28
C ILE A 422 -11.07 0.51 18.04
N GLN A 423 -11.34 1.75 18.50
CA GLN A 423 -12.64 2.37 18.33
C GLN A 423 -13.04 2.56 16.86
N ARG A 424 -12.11 3.01 16.01
CA ARG A 424 -12.36 3.14 14.56
C ARG A 424 -12.62 1.79 13.89
N ARG A 425 -11.92 0.71 14.29
CA ARG A 425 -12.21 -0.66 13.84
C ARG A 425 -13.64 -1.04 14.20
N ASP A 426 -14.06 -0.77 15.44
CA ASP A 426 -15.38 -1.13 15.94
C ASP A 426 -16.49 -0.31 15.28
N LEU A 427 -16.24 0.96 14.92
CA LEU A 427 -17.16 1.78 14.11
C LEU A 427 -17.35 1.20 12.70
N ILE A 428 -16.27 0.71 12.07
CA ILE A 428 -16.36 -0.02 10.79
C ILE A 428 -17.14 -1.32 10.99
N ALA A 429 -16.87 -2.05 12.08
CA ALA A 429 -17.61 -3.26 12.42
C ALA A 429 -19.10 -2.96 12.53
N HIS A 430 -19.50 -1.88 13.20
CA HIS A 430 -20.89 -1.47 13.34
C HIS A 430 -21.53 -1.03 12.01
N ALA A 431 -20.80 -0.26 11.21
CA ALA A 431 -21.31 0.26 9.94
C ALA A 431 -21.63 -0.84 8.91
N TRP A 432 -20.89 -1.95 8.94
CA TRP A 432 -21.10 -3.09 8.04
C TRP A 432 -21.33 -4.43 8.75
N SER A 433 -21.71 -4.40 10.03
CA SER A 433 -21.95 -5.61 10.84
C SER A 433 -22.95 -6.50 10.13
N THR A 434 -22.49 -7.66 9.72
CA THR A 434 -23.32 -8.64 9.04
C THR A 434 -24.24 -9.30 10.06
N ALA A 435 -25.53 -8.92 10.07
CA ALA A 435 -26.60 -9.71 10.69
C ALA A 435 -26.83 -11.07 10.00
N ALA A 436 -25.99 -11.45 9.04
CA ALA A 436 -25.93 -12.79 8.50
C ALA A 436 -24.47 -13.17 8.44
N SER A 437 -24.05 -14.11 9.28
CA SER A 437 -22.92 -14.97 9.00
C SER A 437 -22.98 -15.40 7.53
N VAL A 438 -22.26 -14.72 6.65
CA VAL A 438 -21.75 -15.39 5.46
C VAL A 438 -20.89 -16.47 6.08
N ALA A 439 -21.34 -17.72 5.96
CA ALA A 439 -20.62 -18.87 6.47
C ALA A 439 -19.14 -18.63 6.18
N VAL A 440 -18.31 -18.74 7.22
CA VAL A 440 -16.87 -18.71 7.08
C VAL A 440 -16.54 -19.94 6.26
N THR A 441 -16.63 -19.85 4.94
CA THR A 441 -15.99 -20.81 4.06
C THR A 441 -14.51 -20.49 4.23
N PRO A 442 -13.73 -21.39 4.85
CA PRO A 442 -12.30 -21.21 4.93
C PRO A 442 -11.78 -21.02 3.51
N TYR A 443 -10.81 -20.14 3.34
CA TYR A 443 -10.09 -20.07 2.08
C TYR A 443 -9.37 -21.41 1.91
N HIS A 444 -9.88 -22.28 1.03
CA HIS A 444 -9.20 -23.53 0.67
C HIS A 444 -8.22 -23.20 -0.47
N PRO A 445 -6.89 -23.27 -0.22
CA PRO A 445 -5.88 -22.90 -1.20
C PRO A 445 -5.86 -23.80 -2.43
#